data_AF-A0A820RTX9-F1
#
_entry.id   AF-A0A820RTX9-F1
#
_cell.length_a   1.000
_cell.length_b   1.000
_cell.length_c   1.000
_cell.angle_alpha   90.00
_cell.angle_beta   90.00
_cell.angle_gamma   90.00
#
_symmetry.space_group_name_H-M   'P 1'
#
loop_
_entity.id
_entity.type
_entity.pdbx_description
1 polymer ?
#
loop_
_entity_poly.entity_id
_entity_poly.type
_entity_poly.pdbx_seq_one_letter_code
_entity_poly.pdbx_strand_id
1 'polypeptide(L)'
;MLTSKPREIRDDEGFLVQHFAGSVAQFIEKNNDALHASLLILVQECKNAFIKNLFPKAPEREQSAGRLNFSSVGSKFRSQLADLMFKLRS
;
A
#
# COMPACT_ATOMS: atom_id res chain seq x y z
N MET A 1 26.90 -4.90 22.36
CA MET A 1 25.67 -4.42 21.70
C MET A 1 25.88 -2.96 21.33
N LEU A 2 26.04 -2.65 20.05
CA LEU A 2 26.20 -1.27 19.59
C LEU A 2 24.82 -0.65 19.42
N THR A 3 24.41 0.22 20.33
CA THR A 3 23.20 1.03 20.16
C THR A 3 23.52 2.11 19.12
N SER A 4 23.05 1.93 17.89
CA SER A 4 23.12 2.96 16.85
C SER A 4 22.41 4.21 17.36
N LYS A 5 23.14 5.34 17.43
CA LYS A 5 22.57 6.65 17.76
C LYS A 5 21.33 6.90 16.87
N PRO A 6 20.19 7.36 17.44
CA PRO A 6 19.09 7.81 16.62
C PRO A 6 19.60 8.97 15.75
N ARG A 7 19.39 8.92 14.43
CA ARG A 7 19.48 10.14 13.62
C ARG A 7 18.49 11.13 14.24
N GLU A 8 18.96 12.30 14.64
CA GLU A 8 18.07 13.43 14.93
C GLU A 8 17.35 13.76 13.62
N ILE A 9 16.09 13.36 13.54
CA ILE A 9 15.19 13.75 12.46
C ILE A 9 14.78 15.17 12.80
N ARG A 10 14.90 16.09 11.84
CA ARG A 10 14.40 17.45 12.02
C ARG A 10 12.88 17.42 12.12
N ASP A 11 12.29 18.30 12.91
CA ASP A 11 10.84 18.29 13.18
C ASP A 11 9.97 18.38 11.91
N ASP A 12 10.52 18.88 10.80
CA ASP A 12 9.87 19.00 9.49
C ASP A 12 10.05 17.77 8.57
N GLU A 13 10.92 16.82 8.92
CA GLU A 13 11.28 15.67 8.07
C GLU A 13 10.55 14.37 8.45
N GLY A 14 9.92 14.31 9.63
CA GLY A 14 9.14 13.14 10.03
C GLY A 14 8.83 13.06 11.53
N PHE A 15 8.27 11.93 11.94
CA PHE A 15 8.01 11.63 13.35
C PHE A 15 8.47 10.21 13.72
N LEU A 16 8.71 10.00 15.00
CA LEU A 16 9.12 8.71 15.56
C LEU A 16 7.90 7.94 16.07
N VAL A 17 7.86 6.64 15.81
CA VAL A 17 6.89 5.70 16.37
C VAL A 17 7.63 4.70 17.25
N GLN A 18 7.20 4.56 18.50
CA GLN A 18 7.76 3.59 19.43
C GLN A 18 7.17 2.20 19.18
N HIS A 19 8.01 1.25 18.76
CA HIS A 19 7.65 -0.16 18.60
C HIS A 19 8.27 -1.01 19.70
N PHE A 20 7.85 -2.28 19.79
CA PHE A 20 8.38 -3.24 20.77
C PHE A 20 9.90 -3.37 20.75
N ALA A 21 10.52 -3.29 19.57
CA ALA A 21 11.98 -3.38 19.39
C ALA A 21 12.70 -2.01 19.41
N GLY A 22 12.01 -0.93 19.81
CA GLY A 22 12.55 0.43 19.83
C GLY A 22 11.82 1.40 18.89
N SER A 23 12.25 2.66 18.88
CA SER A 23 11.64 3.73 18.09
C SER A 23 12.12 3.74 16.65
N VAL A 24 11.21 3.96 15.70
CA VAL A 24 11.48 3.97 14.25
C VAL A 24 10.93 5.24 13.61
N ALA A 25 11.67 5.78 12.64
CA ALA A 25 11.27 6.91 11.80
C ALA A 25 10.22 6.51 10.74
N GLN A 26 9.14 7.28 10.59
CA GLN A 26 8.13 7.08 9.55
C GLN A 26 8.44 7.87 8.26
N PHE A 27 8.06 7.32 7.10
CA PHE A 27 8.17 7.97 5.78
C PHE A 27 6.79 8.02 5.10
N ILE A 28 6.24 9.22 4.88
CA ILE A 28 4.89 9.43 4.32
C ILE A 28 4.87 9.30 2.79
N GLU A 29 5.98 9.66 2.13
CA GLU A 29 6.07 9.83 0.67
C GLU A 29 5.78 8.54 -0.12
N LYS A 30 6.04 7.36 0.46
CA LYS A 30 5.85 6.05 -0.20
C LYS A 30 4.39 5.62 -0.36
N ASN A 31 3.43 6.39 0.15
CA ASN A 31 2.01 6.04 0.12
C ASN A 31 1.26 6.55 -1.13
N ASN A 32 1.95 7.20 -2.08
CA ASN A 32 1.33 7.80 -3.27
C ASN A 32 1.41 6.89 -4.53
N ASP A 33 1.00 5.63 -4.42
CA ASP A 33 0.96 4.67 -5.55
C ASP A 33 -0.37 4.75 -6.31
N ALA A 34 -0.60 5.91 -6.90
CA ALA A 34 -1.77 6.25 -7.68
C ALA A 34 -1.74 5.61 -9.06
N LEU A 35 -2.30 4.40 -9.23
CA LEU A 35 -2.52 3.86 -10.57
C LEU A 35 -3.78 4.48 -11.19
N HIS A 36 -3.60 5.35 -12.18
CA HIS A 36 -4.73 5.95 -12.90
C HIS A 36 -5.52 4.90 -13.69
N ALA A 37 -6.85 4.98 -13.65
CA ALA A 37 -7.76 4.00 -14.27
C ALA A 37 -7.50 3.78 -15.76
N SER A 38 -7.08 4.82 -16.50
CA SER A 38 -6.74 4.70 -17.92
C SER A 38 -5.60 3.72 -18.20
N LEU A 39 -4.60 3.62 -17.30
CA LEU A 39 -3.50 2.67 -17.47
C LEU A 39 -3.99 1.22 -17.26
N LEU A 40 -4.88 1.02 -16.30
CA LEU A 40 -5.49 -0.29 -16.07
C LEU A 40 -6.32 -0.74 -17.28
N ILE A 41 -7.11 0.15 -17.87
CA ILE A 41 -7.90 -0.12 -19.08
C ILE A 41 -6.98 -0.53 -20.24
N LEU A 42 -5.91 0.24 -20.49
CA LEU A 42 -4.97 -0.05 -21.56
C LEU A 42 -4.31 -1.43 -21.42
N VAL A 43 -3.95 -1.82 -20.19
CA VAL A 43 -3.36 -3.13 -19.91
C VAL A 43 -4.38 -4.26 -20.12
N GLN A 44 -5.65 -4.04 -19.76
CA GLN A 44 -6.73 -5.01 -19.99
C GLN A 44 -7.06 -5.21 -21.48
N GLU A 45 -6.87 -4.19 -22.32
CA GLU A 45 -7.06 -4.25 -23.78
C GLU A 45 -5.85 -4.84 -24.53
N CYS A 46 -4.71 -5.02 -23.86
CA CYS A 46 -3.49 -5.54 -24.46
C CYS A 46 -3.72 -6.89 -25.14
N LYS A 47 -3.31 -7.09 -26.40
CA LYS A 47 -3.53 -8.37 -27.11
C LYS A 47 -2.70 -9.54 -26.55
N ASN A 48 -1.66 -9.25 -25.77
CA ASN A 48 -0.77 -10.26 -25.21
C ASN A 48 -1.43 -10.98 -24.01
N ALA A 49 -1.59 -12.30 -24.12
CA ALA A 49 -2.24 -13.10 -23.08
C ALA A 49 -1.47 -13.13 -21.75
N PHE A 50 -0.14 -13.14 -21.78
CA PHE A 50 0.69 -13.10 -20.57
C PHE A 50 0.46 -11.79 -19.80
N ILE A 51 0.46 -10.65 -20.49
CA ILE A 51 0.23 -9.35 -19.87
C ILE A 51 -1.18 -9.26 -19.27
N LYS A 52 -2.22 -9.73 -19.98
CA LYS A 52 -3.59 -9.78 -19.42
C LYS A 52 -3.66 -10.59 -18.12
N ASN A 53 -2.95 -11.72 -18.06
CA ASN A 53 -2.98 -12.60 -16.89
C ASN A 53 -2.29 -12.00 -15.66
N LEU A 54 -1.35 -11.06 -15.85
CA LEU A 54 -0.74 -10.32 -14.75
C LEU A 54 -1.69 -9.29 -14.12
N PHE A 55 -2.71 -8.82 -14.87
CA PHE A 55 -3.65 -7.78 -14.45
C PHE A 55 -5.10 -8.24 -14.68
N PRO A 56 -5.61 -9.20 -13.89
CA PRO A 56 -6.97 -9.67 -14.01
C PRO A 56 -7.97 -8.53 -13.79
N LYS A 57 -9.14 -8.59 -14.45
CA LYS A 57 -10.20 -7.60 -14.25
C LYS A 57 -10.61 -7.57 -12.78
N ALA A 58 -10.59 -6.39 -12.17
CA ALA A 58 -11.09 -6.19 -10.83
C ALA A 58 -12.58 -6.57 -10.75
N PRO A 59 -13.05 -7.16 -9.64
CA PRO A 59 -14.46 -7.47 -9.46
C PRO A 59 -15.32 -6.19 -9.51
N GLU A 60 -16.51 -6.28 -10.10
CA GLU A 60 -17.44 -5.15 -10.34
C GLU A 60 -17.73 -4.28 -9.11
N ARG A 61 -17.51 -4.81 -7.90
CA ARG A 61 -17.68 -4.10 -6.61
C ARG A 61 -16.75 -2.90 -6.43
N GLU A 62 -15.66 -2.81 -7.18
CA GLU A 62 -14.75 -1.64 -7.13
C GLU A 62 -15.17 -0.50 -8.06
N GLN A 63 -16.12 -0.74 -8.98
CA GLN A 63 -16.52 0.22 -10.01
C GLN A 63 -17.79 1.01 -9.66
N SER A 64 -18.54 0.61 -8.63
CA SER A 64 -19.88 1.14 -8.32
C SER A 64 -19.92 2.29 -7.31
N ALA A 65 -18.85 3.08 -7.15
CA ALA A 65 -18.88 4.27 -6.32
C ALA A 65 -18.47 5.49 -7.14
N GLY A 66 -19.43 6.38 -7.42
CA GLY A 66 -19.22 7.69 -8.05
C GLY A 66 -18.36 8.67 -7.23
N ARG A 67 -17.59 8.16 -6.26
CA ARG A 67 -16.60 8.85 -5.46
C ARG A 67 -15.30 8.13 -5.74
N LEU A 68 -14.30 8.84 -6.24
CA LEU A 68 -12.95 8.31 -6.48
C LEU A 68 -12.46 7.65 -5.19
N ASN A 69 -12.68 6.35 -5.05
CA ASN A 69 -12.29 5.57 -3.90
C ASN A 69 -10.79 5.32 -4.01
N PHE A 70 -10.02 6.37 -3.71
CA PHE A 70 -8.58 6.30 -3.62
C PHE A 70 -8.21 5.46 -2.39
N SER A 71 -8.13 4.15 -2.58
CA SER A 71 -7.59 3.26 -1.55
C SER A 71 -6.08 3.49 -1.48
N SER A 72 -5.63 4.16 -0.42
CA SER A 72 -4.19 4.38 -0.20
C SER A 72 -3.45 3.05 -0.02
N VAL A 73 -2.15 3.01 -0.34
CA VAL A 73 -1.29 1.83 -0.14
C VAL A 73 -1.35 1.37 1.31
N GLY A 74 -1.33 2.33 2.25
CA GLY A 74 -1.49 2.05 3.67
C GLY A 74 -2.83 1.40 4.03
N SER A 75 -3.92 1.75 3.34
CA SER A 75 -5.22 1.08 3.55
C SER A 75 -5.19 -0.36 3.06
N LYS A 76 -4.62 -0.61 1.88
CA LYS A 76 -4.46 -1.97 1.32
C LYS A 76 -3.60 -2.85 2.22
N PHE A 77 -2.46 -2.33 2.68
CA PHE A 77 -1.56 -3.04 3.59
C PHE A 77 -2.27 -3.44 4.89
N ARG A 78 -3.01 -2.52 5.52
CA ARG A 78 -3.76 -2.81 6.75
C ARG A 78 -4.79 -3.93 6.55
N SER A 79 -5.57 -3.88 5.47
CA SER A 79 -6.57 -4.92 5.18
C SER A 79 -5.92 -6.28 4.95
N GLN A 80 -4.87 -6.35 4.13
CA GLN A 80 -4.18 -7.62 3.85
C GLN A 80 -3.49 -8.20 5.09
N LEU A 81 -2.91 -7.34 5.94
CA LEU A 81 -2.34 -7.77 7.22
C LEU A 81 -3.43 -8.31 8.16
N ALA A 82 -4.60 -7.66 8.21
CA ALA A 82 -5.72 -8.14 9.02
C ALA A 82 -6.20 -9.53 8.55
N ASP A 83 -6.34 -9.74 7.23
CA ASP A 83 -6.72 -11.03 6.66
C ASP A 83 -5.71 -12.14 7.00
N LEU A 84 -4.41 -11.82 6.94
CA LEU A 84 -3.35 -12.75 7.34
C LEU A 84 -3.46 -13.10 8.83
N MET A 85 -3.61 -12.09 9.69
CA MET A 85 -3.71 -12.29 11.14
C MET A 85 -4.96 -13.08 11.52
N PHE A 86 -6.06 -12.95 10.78
CA PHE A 86 -7.25 -13.77 10.95
C PHE A 86 -6.98 -15.24 10.63
N LYS A 87 -6.32 -15.53 9.50
CA LYS A 87 -5.95 -16.89 9.09
C LYS A 87 -5.00 -17.57 10.07
N LEU A 88 -4.06 -16.83 10.67
CA LEU A 88 -3.12 -17.37 11.66
C LEU A 88 -3.77 -17.70 13.02
N ARG A 89 -4.96 -17.18 13.28
CA ARG A 89 -5.73 -17.41 14.52
C ARG A 89 -6.78 -18.52 14.37
N SER A 90 -6.99 -19.00 13.15
CA SER A 90 -7.91 -20.11 12.82
C SER A 90 -7.16 -21.43 12.87
#